data_AF-A0A559IWS8-F1
#
_entry.id   AF-A0A559IWS8-F1
#
_cell.length_a   1.000
_cell.length_b   1.000
_cell.length_c   1.000
_cell.angle_alpha   90.00
_cell.angle_beta   90.00
_cell.angle_gamma   90.00
#
_symmetry.space_group_name_H-M   'P 1'
#
loop_
_entity.id
_entity.type
_entity.pdbx_description
1 polymer ?
#
loop_
_entity_poly.entity_id
_entity_poly.type
_entity_poly.pdbx_seq_one_letter_code
_entity_poly.pdbx_strand_id
1 'polypeptide(L)'
;MRSVKMVEMVQDLLEKAGWFKGRKVEIGNYLKALDGENYSVFKCASDFLEEYGGLKIKFENPKRPENYLSLNIDPIGAANSIFREVSIRYERYCNEDFVIIGELPPMDMTWYISSSGDFYGGNDDFLIRLGGNFHEALQNVVSGAKLDVIIVEEE
;
A
#
# COMPACT_ATOMS: atom_id res chain seq x y z
N MET A 1 19.20 -16.75 -9.62
CA MET A 1 18.13 -17.78 -9.58
C MET A 1 17.05 -17.50 -8.52
N ARG A 2 17.42 -17.10 -7.29
CA ARG A 2 16.43 -16.75 -6.23
C ARG A 2 15.58 -15.51 -6.58
N SER A 3 16.16 -14.45 -7.13
CA SER A 3 15.43 -13.23 -7.49
C SER A 3 14.43 -13.42 -8.65
N VAL A 4 14.70 -14.34 -9.58
CA VAL A 4 13.83 -14.60 -10.74
C VAL A 4 12.52 -15.26 -10.29
N LYS A 5 12.58 -16.28 -9.41
CA LYS A 5 11.38 -16.91 -8.83
C LYS A 5 10.51 -15.94 -8.01
N MET A 6 11.12 -14.90 -7.42
CA MET A 6 10.40 -13.92 -6.61
C MET A 6 9.64 -12.92 -7.47
N VAL A 7 10.24 -12.46 -8.58
CA VAL A 7 9.57 -11.60 -9.56
C VAL A 7 8.39 -12.33 -10.21
N GLU A 8 8.57 -13.61 -10.57
CA GLU A 8 7.50 -14.47 -11.10
C GLU A 8 6.32 -14.58 -10.13
N MET A 9 6.58 -14.75 -8.82
CA MET A 9 5.52 -14.83 -7.80
C MET A 9 4.69 -13.55 -7.71
N VAL A 10 5.34 -12.38 -7.65
CA VAL A 10 4.62 -11.09 -7.55
C VAL A 10 3.78 -10.86 -8.80
N GLN A 11 4.34 -11.13 -9.97
CA GLN A 11 3.62 -10.99 -11.24
C GLN A 11 2.41 -11.93 -11.31
N ASP A 12 2.55 -13.20 -10.91
CA ASP A 12 1.45 -14.16 -10.86
C ASP A 12 0.30 -13.68 -9.95
N LEU A 13 0.62 -13.08 -8.80
CA LEU A 13 -0.39 -12.54 -7.88
C LEU A 13 -1.15 -11.36 -8.50
N LEU A 14 -0.43 -10.47 -9.18
CA LEU A 14 -1.02 -9.31 -9.86
C LEU A 14 -1.93 -9.76 -11.01
N GLU A 15 -1.47 -10.68 -11.86
CA GLU A 15 -2.26 -11.22 -12.98
C GLU A 15 -3.53 -11.94 -12.47
N LYS A 16 -3.42 -12.73 -11.40
CA LYS A 16 -4.58 -13.36 -10.74
C LYS A 16 -5.56 -12.34 -10.13
N ALA A 17 -5.06 -11.18 -9.72
CA ALA A 17 -5.89 -10.06 -9.25
C ALA A 17 -6.54 -9.27 -10.41
N GLY A 18 -6.24 -9.61 -11.66
CA GLY A 18 -6.77 -8.94 -12.85
C GLY A 18 -5.90 -7.81 -13.39
N TRP A 19 -4.65 -7.69 -12.92
CA TRP A 19 -3.69 -6.77 -13.52
C TRP A 19 -3.19 -7.29 -14.87
N PHE A 20 -2.89 -6.37 -15.78
CA PHE A 20 -2.21 -6.65 -17.04
C PHE A 20 -1.37 -5.43 -17.42
N LYS A 21 -0.29 -5.65 -18.18
CA LYS A 21 0.60 -4.57 -18.60
C LYS A 21 -0.16 -3.50 -19.40
N GLY A 22 0.00 -2.23 -19.01
CA GLY A 22 -0.68 -1.10 -19.65
C GLY A 22 -2.13 -0.90 -19.18
N ARG A 23 -2.54 -1.58 -18.10
CA ARG A 23 -3.80 -1.27 -17.41
C ARG A 23 -3.85 0.21 -17.04
N LYS A 24 -5.01 0.83 -17.30
CA LYS A 24 -5.27 2.23 -16.98
C LYS A 24 -6.70 2.39 -16.46
N VAL A 25 -6.82 2.72 -15.19
CA VAL A 25 -8.06 2.94 -14.44
C VAL A 25 -8.42 4.41 -14.48
N GLU A 26 -9.71 4.71 -14.57
CA GLU A 26 -10.22 6.06 -14.37
C GLU A 26 -10.24 6.37 -12.88
N ILE A 27 -9.41 7.34 -12.45
CA ILE A 27 -9.17 7.61 -11.02
C ILE A 27 -9.86 8.88 -10.53
N GLY A 28 -10.74 9.52 -11.31
CA GLY A 28 -11.35 10.80 -10.95
C GLY A 28 -12.11 10.76 -9.62
N ASN A 29 -12.75 9.63 -9.31
CA ASN A 29 -13.42 9.44 -8.01
C ASN A 29 -12.42 9.26 -6.85
N TYR A 30 -11.28 8.59 -7.10
CA TYR A 30 -10.20 8.48 -6.10
C TYR A 30 -9.60 9.84 -5.78
N LEU A 31 -9.28 10.64 -6.81
CA LEU A 31 -8.70 11.97 -6.65
C LEU A 31 -9.62 12.89 -5.85
N LYS A 32 -10.93 12.90 -6.17
CA LYS A 32 -11.92 13.70 -5.45
C LYS A 32 -12.05 13.30 -3.98
N ALA A 33 -12.05 11.99 -3.69
CA ALA A 33 -12.15 11.52 -2.32
C ALA A 33 -10.90 11.88 -1.52
N LEU A 34 -9.71 11.65 -2.08
CA LEU A 34 -8.44 12.01 -1.45
C LEU A 34 -8.31 13.52 -1.19
N ASP A 35 -8.73 14.35 -2.14
CA ASP A 35 -8.79 15.81 -1.98
C ASP A 35 -9.76 16.21 -0.85
N GLY A 36 -10.93 15.58 -0.78
CA GLY A 36 -11.91 15.79 0.30
C GLY A 36 -11.38 15.44 1.70
N GLU A 37 -10.46 14.48 1.77
CA GLU A 37 -9.76 14.07 3.01
C GLU A 37 -8.45 14.84 3.24
N ASN A 38 -8.20 15.92 2.48
CA ASN A 38 -7.01 16.78 2.58
C ASN A 38 -5.68 16.04 2.28
N TYR A 39 -5.69 15.09 1.35
CA TYR A 39 -4.45 14.53 0.78
C TYR A 39 -4.01 15.32 -0.44
N SER A 40 -2.71 15.66 -0.49
CA SER A 40 -2.09 16.22 -1.69
C SER A 40 -1.62 15.11 -2.61
N VAL A 41 -2.44 14.73 -3.61
CA VAL A 41 -2.12 13.62 -4.52
C VAL A 41 -1.00 14.04 -5.49
N PHE A 42 0.18 13.49 -5.28
CA PHE A 42 1.34 13.67 -6.16
C PHE A 42 1.38 12.67 -7.31
N LYS A 43 2.23 12.95 -8.32
CA LYS A 43 2.24 12.20 -9.59
C LYS A 43 2.48 10.70 -9.42
N CYS A 44 3.40 10.27 -8.55
CA CYS A 44 3.65 8.84 -8.37
C CYS A 44 2.45 8.11 -7.75
N ALA A 45 1.68 8.76 -6.87
CA ALA A 45 0.42 8.22 -6.36
C ALA A 45 -0.65 8.13 -7.45
N SER A 46 -0.82 9.17 -8.27
CA SER A 46 -1.80 9.12 -9.36
C SER A 46 -1.44 8.07 -10.41
N ASP A 47 -0.16 7.99 -10.82
CA ASP A 47 0.31 6.98 -11.76
C ASP A 47 0.09 5.56 -11.20
N PHE A 48 0.38 5.35 -9.91
CA PHE A 48 0.13 4.08 -9.23
C PHE A 48 -1.35 3.71 -9.22
N LEU A 49 -2.24 4.64 -8.87
CA LEU A 49 -3.68 4.39 -8.83
C LEU A 49 -4.26 4.15 -10.23
N GLU A 50 -3.74 4.82 -11.27
CA GLU A 50 -4.12 4.54 -12.65
C GLU A 50 -3.77 3.09 -13.04
N GLU A 51 -2.62 2.57 -12.61
CA GLU A 51 -2.20 1.22 -13.00
C GLU A 51 -2.80 0.11 -12.11
N TYR A 52 -2.86 0.33 -10.78
CA TYR A 52 -3.17 -0.71 -9.79
C TYR A 52 -4.48 -0.48 -9.01
N GLY A 53 -5.13 0.68 -9.17
CA GLY A 53 -6.38 1.01 -8.49
C GLY A 53 -7.47 -0.05 -8.71
N GLY A 54 -8.20 -0.40 -7.66
CA GLY A 54 -9.27 -1.39 -7.66
C GLY A 54 -8.81 -2.85 -7.63
N LEU A 55 -7.50 -3.14 -7.62
CA LEU A 55 -7.03 -4.52 -7.49
C LEU A 55 -7.28 -5.05 -6.07
N LYS A 56 -7.67 -6.34 -6.01
CA LYS A 56 -7.76 -7.11 -4.78
C LYS A 56 -6.76 -8.27 -4.86
N ILE A 57 -5.59 -8.09 -4.23
CA ILE A 57 -4.47 -9.02 -4.33
C ILE A 57 -4.53 -9.98 -3.15
N LYS A 58 -4.85 -11.24 -3.44
CA LYS A 58 -4.97 -12.31 -2.43
C LYS A 58 -3.69 -13.15 -2.39
N PHE A 59 -3.16 -13.38 -1.20
CA PHE A 59 -1.96 -14.17 -1.00
C PHE A 59 -2.02 -14.90 0.35
N GLU A 60 -1.25 -15.98 0.49
CA GLU A 60 -1.16 -16.73 1.74
C GLU A 60 -0.42 -15.91 2.80
N ASN A 61 -0.88 -15.98 4.05
CA ASN A 61 -0.25 -15.30 5.17
C ASN A 61 1.10 -15.98 5.47
N PRO A 62 2.24 -15.29 5.31
CA PRO A 62 3.56 -15.90 5.49
C PRO A 62 3.84 -16.33 6.94
N LYS A 63 3.08 -15.84 7.91
CA LYS A 63 3.19 -16.20 9.34
C LYS A 63 2.17 -17.23 9.78
N ARG A 64 1.13 -17.49 8.98
CA ARG A 64 0.02 -18.40 9.31
C ARG A 64 -0.39 -19.17 8.04
N PRO A 65 0.31 -20.27 7.71
CA PRO A 65 -0.03 -21.10 6.55
C PRO A 65 -1.51 -21.49 6.54
N GLU A 66 -2.07 -21.68 5.35
CA GLU A 66 -3.50 -21.94 5.08
C GLU A 66 -4.46 -20.78 5.42
N ASN A 67 -3.95 -19.66 5.95
CA ASN A 67 -4.70 -18.43 6.13
C ASN A 67 -4.36 -17.46 4.98
N TYR A 68 -5.33 -16.72 4.46
CA TYR A 68 -5.13 -15.82 3.32
C TYR A 68 -5.37 -14.36 3.71
N LEU A 69 -4.50 -13.49 3.22
CA LEU A 69 -4.62 -12.04 3.30
C LEU A 69 -5.09 -11.47 1.96
N SER A 70 -5.63 -10.26 2.02
CA SER A 70 -6.12 -9.52 0.86
C SER A 70 -5.69 -8.07 0.98
N LEU A 71 -4.78 -7.64 0.11
CA LEU A 71 -4.47 -6.22 -0.08
C LEU A 71 -5.48 -5.63 -1.07
N ASN A 72 -6.22 -4.62 -0.63
CA ASN A 72 -7.20 -3.91 -1.44
C ASN A 72 -6.61 -2.56 -1.84
N ILE A 73 -6.37 -2.33 -3.13
CA ILE A 73 -5.92 -1.03 -3.63
C ILE A 73 -7.16 -0.16 -3.88
N ASP A 74 -7.75 0.33 -2.81
CA ASP A 74 -8.91 1.20 -2.82
C ASP A 74 -8.70 2.36 -1.85
N PRO A 75 -8.27 3.54 -2.34
CA PRO A 75 -8.00 4.69 -1.48
C PRO A 75 -9.25 5.22 -0.80
N ILE A 76 -10.45 5.02 -1.39
CA ILE A 76 -11.71 5.48 -0.78
C ILE A 76 -12.03 4.60 0.43
N GLY A 77 -11.99 3.27 0.25
CA GLY A 77 -12.19 2.32 1.35
C GLY A 77 -11.20 2.58 2.49
N ALA A 78 -9.91 2.68 2.15
CA ALA A 78 -8.86 2.90 3.13
C ALA A 78 -8.99 4.24 3.87
N ALA A 79 -9.34 5.34 3.19
CA ALA A 79 -9.53 6.64 3.84
C ALA A 79 -10.72 6.68 4.80
N ASN A 80 -11.72 5.82 4.60
CA ASN A 80 -12.82 5.68 5.57
C ASN A 80 -12.42 4.87 6.81
N SER A 81 -11.30 4.12 6.76
CA SER A 81 -10.82 3.26 7.84
C SER A 81 -9.90 3.99 8.81
N ILE A 82 -9.41 5.20 8.48
CA ILE A 82 -8.44 5.93 9.29
C ILE A 82 -8.62 7.45 9.20
N PHE A 83 -8.43 8.14 10.32
CA PHE A 83 -8.42 9.60 10.36
C PHE A 83 -7.17 10.19 9.70
N ARG A 84 -7.31 11.29 8.96
CA ARG A 84 -6.20 11.99 8.27
C ARG A 84 -5.06 12.36 9.22
N GLU A 85 -5.38 12.67 10.48
CA GLU A 85 -4.44 13.04 11.54
C GLU A 85 -3.40 11.95 11.82
N VAL A 86 -3.79 10.67 11.72
CA VAL A 86 -2.86 9.54 11.89
C VAL A 86 -1.84 9.53 10.75
N SER A 87 -2.29 9.82 9.53
CA SER A 87 -1.39 9.96 8.39
C SER A 87 -0.46 11.18 8.54
N ILE A 88 -0.96 12.32 9.05
CA ILE A 88 -0.12 13.49 9.36
C ILE A 88 0.97 13.14 10.36
N ARG A 89 0.63 12.33 11.36
CA ARG A 89 1.60 11.84 12.34
C ARG A 89 2.69 11.03 11.64
N TYR A 90 2.34 10.08 10.77
CA TYR A 90 3.31 9.31 9.98
C TYR A 90 4.21 10.19 9.11
N GLU A 91 3.65 11.20 8.45
CA GLU A 91 4.39 12.15 7.61
C GLU A 91 5.50 12.87 8.41
N ARG A 92 5.25 13.23 9.68
CA ARG A 92 6.26 13.86 10.55
C ARG A 92 7.43 12.93 10.87
N TYR A 93 7.17 11.65 11.12
CA TYR A 93 8.22 10.67 11.43
C TYR A 93 9.11 10.36 10.21
N CYS A 94 8.54 10.44 9.00
CA CYS A 94 9.28 10.18 7.76
C CYS A 94 9.84 11.44 7.10
N ASN A 95 9.38 12.63 7.51
CA ASN A 95 9.66 13.89 6.83
C ASN A 95 9.31 13.83 5.33
N GLU A 96 8.17 13.21 5.01
CA GLU A 96 7.62 13.08 3.66
C GLU A 96 6.09 13.15 3.71
N ASP A 97 5.47 13.77 2.70
CA ASP A 97 4.01 13.74 2.53
C ASP A 97 3.55 12.38 1.99
N PHE A 98 2.40 11.90 2.45
CA PHE A 98 1.85 10.59 2.12
C PHE A 98 0.51 10.70 1.39
N VAL A 99 0.21 9.67 0.60
CA VAL A 99 -1.12 9.42 0.04
C VAL A 99 -1.52 8.01 0.39
N ILE A 100 -2.70 7.88 0.99
CA ILE A 100 -3.33 6.58 1.24
C ILE A 100 -3.76 5.94 -0.07
N ILE A 101 -3.42 4.67 -0.28
CA ILE A 101 -3.65 3.96 -1.55
C ILE A 101 -4.49 2.70 -1.40
N GLY A 102 -4.63 2.19 -0.17
CA GLY A 102 -5.31 0.94 0.07
C GLY A 102 -5.13 0.44 1.50
N GLU A 103 -5.58 -0.78 1.73
CA GLU A 103 -5.56 -1.40 3.05
C GLU A 103 -5.39 -2.92 2.96
N LEU A 104 -4.87 -3.49 4.03
CA LEU A 104 -4.80 -4.92 4.28
C LEU A 104 -5.62 -5.19 5.56
N PRO A 105 -6.95 -5.35 5.43
CA PRO A 105 -7.86 -5.31 6.58
C PRO A 105 -7.59 -6.36 7.65
N PRO A 106 -7.24 -7.63 7.35
CA PRO A 106 -6.98 -8.61 8.41
C PRO A 106 -5.79 -8.30 9.32
N MET A 107 -4.99 -7.28 9.00
CA MET A 107 -3.87 -6.80 9.81
C MET A 107 -4.09 -5.36 10.30
N ASP A 108 -5.29 -4.80 10.10
CA ASP A 108 -5.63 -3.40 10.37
C ASP A 108 -4.55 -2.44 9.83
N MET A 109 -4.01 -2.75 8.65
CA MET A 109 -2.87 -2.06 8.07
C MET A 109 -3.29 -1.23 6.87
N THR A 110 -3.09 0.08 6.97
CA THR A 110 -3.27 1.02 5.87
C THR A 110 -1.99 1.11 5.04
N TRP A 111 -2.13 1.19 3.72
CA TRP A 111 -1.01 1.33 2.79
C TRP A 111 -0.93 2.75 2.25
N TYR A 112 0.30 3.25 2.20
CA TYR A 112 0.64 4.58 1.72
C TYR A 112 1.69 4.48 0.64
N ILE A 113 1.68 5.47 -0.23
CA ILE A 113 2.84 5.88 -1.02
C ILE A 113 3.30 7.23 -0.49
N SER A 114 4.61 7.46 -0.45
CA SER A 114 5.17 8.76 -0.09
C SER A 114 5.48 9.61 -1.31
N SER A 115 5.72 10.90 -1.10
CA SER A 115 6.06 11.85 -2.17
C SER A 115 7.32 11.48 -2.96
N SER A 116 8.23 10.68 -2.38
CA SER A 116 9.41 10.12 -3.06
C SER A 116 9.12 8.84 -3.83
N GLY A 117 7.95 8.22 -3.64
CA GLY A 117 7.52 6.98 -4.28
C GLY A 117 7.77 5.71 -3.46
N ASP A 118 8.25 5.84 -2.22
CA ASP A 118 8.39 4.73 -1.29
C ASP A 118 7.01 4.27 -0.78
N PHE A 119 6.89 2.98 -0.47
CA PHE A 119 5.65 2.37 0.01
C PHE A 119 5.74 2.08 1.51
N TYR A 120 4.67 2.38 2.22
CA TYR A 120 4.59 2.22 3.67
C TYR A 120 3.32 1.48 4.10
N GLY A 121 3.41 0.76 5.21
CA GLY A 121 2.28 0.15 5.91
C GLY A 121 2.19 0.72 7.32
N GLY A 122 1.05 1.28 7.68
CA GLY A 122 0.80 1.86 9.01
C GLY A 122 -0.38 1.18 9.71
N ASN A 123 -0.30 1.09 11.04
CA ASN A 123 -1.36 0.64 11.93
C ASN A 123 -1.14 1.39 13.25
N ASP A 124 -1.99 2.40 13.50
CA ASP A 124 -1.98 3.35 14.62
C ASP A 124 -0.59 3.72 15.16
N ASP A 125 -0.04 2.88 16.03
CA ASP A 125 1.21 3.08 16.79
C ASP A 125 2.49 2.67 16.03
N PHE A 126 2.38 2.13 14.82
CA PHE A 126 3.56 1.77 14.04
C PHE A 126 3.46 2.06 12.55
N LEU A 127 4.63 2.29 11.96
CA LEU A 127 4.82 2.53 10.54
C LEU A 127 6.01 1.71 10.03
N ILE A 128 5.88 1.11 8.85
CA ILE A 128 6.90 0.23 8.26
C ILE A 128 7.14 0.68 6.82
N ARG A 129 8.40 0.93 6.46
CA ARG A 129 8.79 1.10 5.05
C ARG A 129 8.81 -0.27 4.38
N LEU A 130 7.86 -0.50 3.47
CA LEU A 130 7.64 -1.79 2.82
C LEU A 130 8.59 -2.00 1.64
N GLY A 131 8.97 -0.95 0.92
CA GLY A 131 9.88 -1.02 -0.22
C GLY A 131 9.94 0.28 -1.00
N GLY A 132 10.92 0.42 -1.90
CA GLY A 132 11.09 1.63 -2.72
C GLY A 132 10.26 1.64 -4.02
N ASN A 133 9.49 0.58 -4.24
CA ASN A 133 8.51 0.49 -5.31
C ASN A 133 7.46 -0.58 -4.95
N PHE A 134 6.35 -0.60 -5.69
CA PHE A 134 5.23 -1.49 -5.39
C PHE A 134 5.58 -2.98 -5.43
N HIS A 135 6.41 -3.41 -6.40
CA HIS A 135 6.77 -4.82 -6.54
C HIS A 135 7.62 -5.29 -5.36
N GLU A 136 8.59 -4.47 -4.94
CA GLU A 136 9.40 -4.73 -3.75
C GLU A 136 8.54 -4.76 -2.49
N ALA A 137 7.65 -3.79 -2.31
CA ALA A 137 6.74 -3.71 -1.16
C ALA A 137 5.84 -4.94 -1.06
N LEU A 138 5.20 -5.32 -2.16
CA LEU A 138 4.36 -6.51 -2.23
C LEU A 138 5.18 -7.78 -1.98
N GLN A 139 6.39 -7.88 -2.54
CA GLN A 139 7.29 -9.01 -2.29
C GLN A 139 7.64 -9.15 -0.81
N ASN A 140 7.99 -8.05 -0.15
CA ASN A 140 8.38 -8.07 1.26
C ASN A 140 7.21 -8.51 2.15
N VAL A 141 6.00 -8.05 1.86
CA VAL A 141 4.80 -8.45 2.61
C VAL A 141 4.43 -9.91 2.34
N VAL A 142 4.41 -10.35 1.09
CA VAL A 142 4.06 -11.74 0.72
C VAL A 142 5.07 -12.74 1.25
N SER A 143 6.36 -12.39 1.29
CA SER A 143 7.41 -13.27 1.80
C SER A 143 7.57 -13.24 3.33
N GLY A 144 6.88 -12.32 4.02
CA GLY A 144 7.05 -12.12 5.46
C GLY A 144 8.44 -11.62 5.82
N ALA A 145 9.02 -10.75 4.99
CA ALA A 145 10.33 -10.17 5.22
C ALA A 145 10.39 -9.47 6.60
N LYS A 146 11.54 -9.53 7.24
CA LYS A 146 11.80 -8.74 8.45
C LYS A 146 12.16 -7.33 8.01
N LEU A 147 11.31 -6.39 8.39
CA LEU A 147 11.47 -4.96 8.10
C LEU A 147 11.59 -4.19 9.41
N ASP A 148 12.28 -3.06 9.36
CA ASP A 148 12.39 -2.17 10.51
C ASP A 148 11.03 -1.49 10.76
N VAL A 149 10.69 -1.36 12.05
CA VAL A 149 9.42 -0.79 12.50
C VAL A 149 9.72 0.56 13.16
N ILE A 150 9.04 1.59 12.69
CA ILE A 150 9.03 2.91 13.32
C ILE A 150 7.87 2.89 14.32
N ILE A 151 8.16 3.11 15.60
CA ILE A 151 7.15 3.29 16.63
C ILE A 151 6.69 4.75 16.57
N VAL A 152 5.38 4.95 16.53
CA VAL A 152 4.72 6.24 16.37
C VAL A 152 3.99 6.53 17.66
N GLU A 153 4.53 7.43 18.48
CA GLU A 153 3.95 7.81 19.76
C GLU A 153 2.79 8.82 19.56
N GLU A 154 1.75 8.71 20.40
CA GLU A 154 0.75 9.77 20.52
C GLU A 154 1.38 10.99 21.20
N GLU A 155 1.28 12.17 20.56
CA GLU A 155 1.71 13.45 21.15
C GLU A 155 0.76 13.92 22.25
#